data_AF-A0A811TI29-F1
#
_entry.id   AF-A0A811TI29-F1
#
_cell.length_a   1.000
_cell.length_b   1.000
_cell.length_c   1.000
_cell.angle_alpha   90.00
_cell.angle_beta   90.00
_cell.angle_gamma   90.00
#
_symmetry.space_group_name_H-M   'P 1'
#
loop_
_entity.id
_entity.type
_entity.pdbx_description
1 polymer ?
#
loop_
_entity_poly.entity_id
_entity_poly.type
_entity_poly.pdbx_seq_one_letter_code
_entity_poly.pdbx_strand_id
1 'polypeptide(L)'
;MTSAVLGWMQAGLLNKEDVGIDLPINFDPDTFKLQDSAFNSDFCMKLINDVAYGRTEFARTLGKGIRYACKYFEDVYGNKGKEKFSDFAHYASFGEGDGCIAQIRYRVLGAIIIPGVIPGKFHTDYSDTPQSPEELGKKSANRGVWEIVPENLGFCRFHRKWYEKYIENIFDDVFGKKLDIYNHHRKLLQKVIAYNKKAGDVLAPLETKRSIDAVKSYVMESESADLEKWADKMKREGDKAVGEYCEQARRSFNNAFID
;
A
#
# COMPACT_ATOMS: atom_id res chain seq x y z
N MET A 1 -7.35 6.26 -7.33
CA MET A 1 -7.77 6.28 -8.76
C MET A 1 -7.97 7.69 -9.25
N THR A 2 -8.90 8.49 -8.71
CA THR A 2 -9.12 9.89 -9.13
C THR A 2 -7.84 10.75 -9.14
N SER A 3 -7.05 10.71 -8.06
CA SER A 3 -5.76 11.42 -8.00
C SER A 3 -4.75 10.97 -9.08
N ALA A 4 -4.79 9.71 -9.52
CA ALA A 4 -3.91 9.24 -10.59
C ALA A 4 -4.37 9.82 -11.94
N VAL A 5 -5.68 9.82 -12.22
CA VAL A 5 -6.25 10.42 -13.44
C VAL A 5 -5.95 11.92 -13.52
N LEU A 6 -6.14 12.66 -12.43
CA LEU A 6 -5.75 14.07 -12.37
C LEU A 6 -4.26 14.26 -12.68
N GLY A 7 -3.39 13.41 -12.12
CA GLY A 7 -1.95 13.42 -12.41
C GLY A 7 -1.64 13.14 -13.87
N TRP A 8 -2.30 12.14 -14.48
CA TRP A 8 -2.14 11.83 -15.91
C TRP A 8 -2.55 12.98 -16.81
N MET A 9 -3.66 13.64 -16.50
CA MET A 9 -4.12 14.80 -17.27
C MET A 9 -3.21 16.02 -17.09
N GLN A 10 -2.71 16.26 -15.87
CA GLN A 10 -1.78 17.36 -15.58
C GLN A 10 -0.42 17.16 -16.28
N ALA A 11 0.11 15.93 -16.27
CA ALA A 11 1.28 15.56 -17.06
C ALA A 11 1.00 15.62 -18.57
N GLY A 12 -0.27 15.61 -18.95
CA GLY A 12 -0.73 15.56 -20.34
C GLY A 12 -0.44 14.20 -21.00
N LEU A 13 -0.46 13.12 -20.20
CA LEU A 13 -0.57 11.74 -20.67
C LEU A 13 -1.97 11.44 -21.22
N LEU A 14 -2.98 12.17 -20.75
CA LEU A 14 -4.36 12.12 -21.23
C LEU A 14 -4.92 13.53 -21.43
N ASN A 15 -5.82 13.68 -22.40
CA ASN A 15 -6.64 14.88 -22.58
C ASN A 15 -8.09 14.62 -22.11
N LYS A 16 -8.96 15.63 -22.28
CA LYS A 16 -10.36 15.55 -21.85
C LYS A 16 -11.15 14.55 -22.67
N GLU A 17 -10.84 14.43 -23.96
CA GLU A 17 -11.47 13.53 -24.92
C GLU A 17 -11.17 12.06 -24.57
N ASP A 18 -9.94 11.75 -24.16
CA ASP A 18 -9.52 10.41 -23.73
C ASP A 18 -10.29 9.94 -22.50
N VAL A 19 -10.53 10.85 -21.54
CA VAL A 19 -11.26 10.56 -20.31
C VAL A 19 -12.78 10.59 -20.52
N GLY A 20 -13.25 11.39 -21.49
CA GLY A 20 -14.66 11.62 -21.77
C GLY A 20 -15.34 12.53 -20.74
N ILE A 21 -14.59 13.44 -20.11
CA ILE A 21 -15.10 14.41 -19.12
C ILE A 21 -14.65 15.81 -19.52
N ASP A 22 -15.57 16.61 -20.03
CA ASP A 22 -15.33 18.02 -20.35
C ASP A 22 -15.61 18.93 -19.13
N LEU A 23 -14.79 18.77 -18.10
CA LEU A 23 -14.77 19.66 -16.95
C LEU A 23 -13.35 20.23 -16.80
N PRO A 24 -13.20 21.50 -16.36
CA PRO A 24 -11.89 22.05 -16.06
C PRO A 24 -11.26 21.30 -14.89
N ILE A 25 -9.93 21.18 -14.92
CA ILE A 25 -9.13 20.68 -13.79
C ILE A 25 -7.94 21.62 -13.60
N ASN A 26 -7.52 21.78 -12.36
CA ASN A 26 -6.22 22.33 -12.03
C ASN A 26 -5.75 21.77 -10.68
N PHE A 27 -4.74 20.91 -10.71
CA PHE A 27 -4.18 20.29 -9.52
C PHE A 27 -2.70 20.62 -9.33
N ASP A 28 -2.21 21.65 -10.04
CA ASP A 28 -0.85 22.15 -9.94
C ASP A 28 -0.71 23.08 -8.72
N PRO A 29 0.07 22.72 -7.68
CA PRO A 29 0.24 23.53 -6.49
C PRO A 29 0.71 24.96 -6.76
N ASP A 30 1.47 25.18 -7.84
CA ASP A 30 2.05 26.49 -8.15
C ASP A 30 1.02 27.46 -8.75
N THR A 31 -0.03 26.93 -9.38
CA THR A 31 -1.08 27.73 -10.03
C THR A 31 -2.46 27.57 -9.40
N PHE A 32 -2.58 26.67 -8.41
CA PHE A 32 -3.83 26.32 -7.75
C PHE A 32 -4.50 27.53 -7.10
N LYS A 33 -5.80 27.68 -7.36
CA LYS A 33 -6.69 28.66 -6.73
C LYS A 33 -7.82 27.95 -6.01
N LEU A 34 -8.43 28.62 -5.03
CA LEU A 34 -9.52 28.04 -4.24
C LEU A 34 -10.68 27.50 -5.11
N GLN A 35 -11.03 28.20 -6.19
CA GLN A 35 -12.06 27.77 -7.14
C GLN A 35 -11.74 26.43 -7.82
N ASP A 36 -10.46 26.10 -8.00
CA ASP A 36 -10.03 24.86 -8.64
C ASP A 36 -10.37 23.64 -7.78
N SER A 37 -10.53 23.83 -6.46
CA SER A 37 -11.07 22.80 -5.56
C SER A 37 -12.46 22.34 -6.00
N ALA A 38 -13.34 23.28 -6.36
CA ALA A 38 -14.69 22.96 -6.83
C ALA A 38 -14.64 22.25 -8.20
N PHE A 39 -13.86 22.78 -9.15
CA PHE A 39 -13.70 22.16 -10.47
C PHE A 39 -13.15 20.73 -10.40
N ASN A 40 -12.11 20.50 -9.61
CA ASN A 40 -11.55 19.17 -9.40
C ASN A 40 -12.54 18.22 -8.70
N SER A 41 -13.35 18.74 -7.77
CA SER A 41 -14.40 17.98 -7.10
C SER A 41 -15.46 17.51 -8.11
N ASP A 42 -15.94 18.42 -8.96
CA ASP A 42 -16.94 18.09 -9.99
C ASP A 42 -16.41 17.05 -10.97
N PHE A 43 -15.16 17.22 -11.43
CA PHE A 43 -14.47 16.22 -12.25
C PHE A 43 -14.39 14.86 -11.55
N CYS A 44 -13.93 14.84 -10.29
CA CYS A 44 -13.80 13.59 -9.52
C CYS A 44 -15.14 12.91 -9.31
N MET A 45 -16.20 13.66 -9.02
CA MET A 45 -17.54 13.11 -8.84
C MET A 45 -18.09 12.52 -10.13
N LYS A 46 -17.88 13.18 -11.28
CA LYS A 46 -18.23 12.62 -12.58
C LYS A 46 -17.48 11.32 -12.86
N LEU A 47 -16.16 11.31 -12.66
CA LEU A 47 -15.33 10.12 -12.85
C LEU A 47 -15.74 8.96 -11.94
N ILE A 48 -16.00 9.22 -10.65
CA ILE A 48 -16.49 8.21 -9.70
C ILE A 48 -17.80 7.61 -10.20
N ASN A 49 -18.74 8.45 -10.64
CA ASN A 49 -20.04 8.03 -11.16
C ASN A 49 -19.88 7.18 -12.44
N ASP A 50 -19.01 7.58 -13.36
CA ASP A 50 -18.76 6.81 -14.59
C ASP A 50 -18.12 5.46 -14.30
N VAL A 51 -17.16 5.39 -13.37
CA VAL A 51 -16.53 4.13 -12.95
C VAL A 51 -17.55 3.22 -12.25
N ALA A 52 -18.34 3.77 -11.32
CA ALA A 52 -19.33 3.00 -10.57
C ALA A 52 -20.39 2.34 -11.47
N TYR A 53 -20.76 3.00 -12.58
CA TYR A 53 -21.77 2.50 -13.52
C TYR A 53 -21.20 2.04 -14.87
N GLY A 54 -19.87 1.98 -15.02
CA GLY A 54 -19.20 1.55 -16.25
C GLY A 54 -19.63 2.31 -17.52
N ARG A 55 -19.88 3.62 -17.42
CA ARG A 55 -20.57 4.41 -18.45
C ARG A 55 -19.75 4.63 -19.72
N THR A 56 -18.44 4.70 -19.60
CA THR A 56 -17.51 4.90 -20.73
C THR A 56 -16.49 3.77 -20.80
N GLU A 57 -15.82 3.62 -21.94
CA GLU A 57 -14.73 2.65 -22.06
C GLU A 57 -13.58 2.97 -21.10
N PHE A 58 -13.18 4.24 -21.02
CA PHE A 58 -12.19 4.71 -20.04
C PHE A 58 -12.57 4.30 -18.61
N ALA A 59 -13.82 4.54 -18.21
CA ALA A 59 -14.29 4.20 -16.88
C ALA A 59 -14.35 2.69 -16.61
N ARG A 60 -14.75 1.87 -17.60
CA ARG A 60 -14.72 0.41 -17.50
C ARG A 60 -13.30 -0.12 -17.37
N THR A 61 -12.36 0.45 -18.12
CA THR A 61 -10.93 0.11 -18.01
C THR A 61 -10.37 0.47 -16.64
N LEU A 62 -10.66 1.68 -16.16
CA LEU A 62 -10.25 2.11 -14.82
C LEU A 62 -10.89 1.25 -13.71
N GLY A 63 -12.14 0.83 -13.90
CA GLY A 63 -12.89 -0.05 -13.00
C GLY A 63 -12.31 -1.46 -12.84
N LYS A 64 -11.46 -1.92 -13.77
CA LYS A 64 -10.72 -3.19 -13.62
C LYS A 64 -9.58 -3.11 -12.60
N GLY A 65 -9.23 -1.91 -12.14
CA GLY A 65 -8.19 -1.68 -11.13
C GLY A 65 -7.07 -0.80 -11.65
N ILE A 66 -6.43 -0.06 -10.74
CA ILE A 66 -5.45 0.97 -11.10
C ILE A 66 -4.19 0.39 -11.75
N ARG A 67 -3.72 -0.80 -11.31
CA ARG A 67 -2.55 -1.48 -11.91
C ARG A 67 -2.82 -1.89 -13.36
N TYR A 68 -3.99 -2.48 -13.62
CA TYR A 68 -4.45 -2.79 -14.98
C TYR A 68 -4.53 -1.53 -15.84
N ALA A 69 -5.20 -0.49 -15.33
CA ALA A 69 -5.39 0.76 -16.05
C ALA A 69 -4.07 1.42 -16.43
N CYS A 70 -3.07 1.44 -15.53
CA CYS A 70 -1.75 1.95 -15.83
C CYS A 70 -1.11 1.25 -17.03
N LYS A 71 -1.08 -0.09 -17.03
CA LYS A 71 -0.47 -0.88 -18.11
C LYS A 71 -1.22 -0.69 -19.43
N TYR A 72 -2.56 -0.82 -19.38
CA TYR A 72 -3.39 -0.68 -20.57
C TYR A 72 -3.27 0.71 -21.20
N PHE A 73 -3.30 1.78 -20.41
CA PHE A 73 -3.18 3.13 -20.94
C PHE A 73 -1.77 3.46 -21.40
N GLU A 74 -0.73 2.92 -20.77
CA GLU A 74 0.64 2.99 -21.29
C GLU A 74 0.76 2.31 -22.66
N ASP A 75 0.10 1.16 -22.86
CA ASP A 75 0.09 0.46 -24.16
C ASP A 75 -0.69 1.24 -25.24
N VAL A 76 -1.80 1.89 -24.88
CA VAL A 76 -2.68 2.60 -25.83
C VAL A 76 -2.19 3.99 -26.18
N TYR A 77 -1.80 4.78 -25.18
CA TYR A 77 -1.45 6.20 -25.35
C TYR A 77 0.06 6.44 -25.38
N GLY A 78 0.86 5.44 -24.99
CA GLY A 78 2.30 5.59 -24.81
C GLY A 78 2.66 6.44 -23.59
N ASN A 79 3.96 6.69 -23.45
CA ASN A 79 4.51 7.55 -22.41
C ASN A 79 4.76 8.96 -22.96
N LYS A 80 4.81 9.95 -22.07
CA LYS A 80 5.19 11.32 -22.43
C LYS A 80 6.59 11.64 -21.89
N GLY A 81 7.57 11.62 -22.78
CA GLY A 81 8.97 11.71 -22.39
C GLY A 81 9.35 10.55 -21.48
N LYS A 82 9.66 10.85 -20.21
CA LYS A 82 10.01 9.83 -19.19
C LYS A 82 8.85 9.47 -18.26
N GLU A 83 7.73 10.19 -18.33
CA GLU A 83 6.60 10.00 -17.43
C GLU A 83 5.72 8.84 -17.89
N LYS A 84 5.42 7.95 -16.95
CA LYS A 84 4.56 6.78 -17.16
C LYS A 84 3.27 6.90 -16.37
N PHE A 85 2.26 6.15 -16.78
CA PHE A 85 1.00 6.07 -16.03
C PHE A 85 1.21 5.54 -14.59
N SER A 86 2.12 4.59 -14.39
CA SER A 86 2.43 4.04 -13.06
C SER A 86 3.10 5.05 -12.11
N ASP A 87 3.69 6.13 -12.63
CA ASP A 87 4.38 7.13 -11.82
C ASP A 87 3.43 7.93 -10.94
N PHE A 88 2.17 8.06 -11.37
CA PHE A 88 1.13 8.82 -10.65
C PHE A 88 0.23 7.92 -9.79
N ALA A 89 0.36 6.60 -9.92
CA ALA A 89 -0.42 5.65 -9.16
C ALA A 89 0.24 5.30 -7.82
N HIS A 90 -0.55 4.79 -6.90
CA HIS A 90 -0.06 4.22 -5.66
C HIS A 90 -0.92 3.00 -5.30
N TYR A 91 -0.28 1.84 -5.24
CA TYR A 91 -0.90 0.57 -4.93
C TYR A 91 0.18 -0.42 -4.47
N ALA A 92 -0.25 -1.48 -3.80
CA ALA A 92 0.56 -2.69 -3.65
C ALA A 92 0.19 -3.68 -4.77
N SER A 93 1.20 -4.16 -5.49
CA SER A 93 1.08 -5.10 -6.61
C SER A 93 1.01 -6.54 -6.08
N PHE A 94 0.00 -7.30 -6.50
CA PHE A 94 -0.23 -8.67 -6.03
C PHE A 94 -0.38 -9.65 -7.20
N GLY A 95 0.29 -10.79 -7.09
CA GLY A 95 0.28 -11.85 -8.10
C GLY A 95 0.90 -11.46 -9.44
N GLU A 96 0.85 -12.40 -10.37
CA GLU A 96 1.49 -12.31 -11.70
C GLU A 96 0.70 -11.47 -12.72
N GLY A 97 -0.60 -11.27 -12.48
CA GLY A 97 -1.48 -10.47 -13.33
C GLY A 97 -1.54 -8.98 -12.96
N ASP A 98 -2.75 -8.42 -12.99
CA ASP A 98 -3.01 -7.01 -12.68
C ASP A 98 -3.62 -6.78 -11.29
N GLY A 99 -3.51 -7.80 -10.44
CA GLY A 99 -3.94 -7.75 -9.06
C GLY A 99 -3.24 -6.60 -8.32
N CYS A 100 -4.03 -5.78 -7.65
CA CYS A 100 -3.51 -4.75 -6.78
C CYS A 100 -4.50 -4.47 -5.65
N ILE A 101 -3.98 -3.90 -4.57
CA ILE A 101 -4.84 -3.32 -3.55
C ILE A 101 -4.43 -1.88 -3.26
N ALA A 102 -5.42 -1.07 -2.92
CA ALA A 102 -5.16 0.20 -2.28
C ALA A 102 -4.50 -0.06 -0.92
N GLN A 103 -3.37 0.60 -0.66
CA GLN A 103 -2.72 0.52 0.63
C GLN A 103 -3.63 1.12 1.72
N ILE A 104 -3.39 0.72 2.96
CA ILE A 104 -3.99 1.39 4.13
C ILE A 104 -3.63 2.89 4.10
N ARG A 105 -4.41 3.73 4.79
CA ARG A 105 -4.20 5.20 4.79
C ARG A 105 -2.79 5.64 5.22
N TYR A 106 -2.07 4.80 5.95
CA TYR A 106 -0.73 5.09 6.42
C TYR A 106 0.29 4.90 5.29
N ARG A 107 1.01 5.96 4.94
CA ARG A 107 2.07 5.95 3.93
C ARG A 107 3.43 5.79 4.61
N VAL A 108 3.59 4.73 5.38
CA VAL A 108 4.82 4.45 6.14
C VAL A 108 5.49 3.18 5.64
N LEU A 109 6.78 2.98 5.96
CA LEU A 109 7.58 1.90 5.39
C LEU A 109 6.93 0.51 5.51
N GLY A 110 6.41 0.15 6.68
CA GLY A 110 5.77 -1.15 6.88
C GLY A 110 4.54 -1.30 5.98
N ALA A 111 3.67 -0.30 5.89
CA ALA A 111 2.50 -0.30 5.01
C ALA A 111 2.84 -0.38 3.50
N ILE A 112 3.95 0.26 3.09
CA ILE A 112 4.36 0.31 1.68
C ILE A 112 5.01 -1.01 1.26
N ILE A 113 5.89 -1.56 2.11
CA ILE A 113 6.78 -2.67 1.79
C ILE A 113 6.16 -4.02 2.18
N ILE A 114 5.37 -4.02 3.25
CA ILE A 114 4.71 -5.17 3.87
C ILE A 114 3.26 -4.75 4.16
N PRO A 115 2.37 -4.61 3.17
CA PRO A 115 1.00 -4.08 3.35
C PRO A 115 0.08 -5.00 4.18
N GLY A 116 0.64 -5.98 4.89
CA GLY A 116 -0.05 -7.01 5.66
C GLY A 116 -0.21 -8.32 4.89
N VAL A 117 -0.58 -9.38 5.62
CA VAL A 117 -0.90 -10.69 5.04
C VAL A 117 -2.31 -10.76 4.44
N ILE A 118 -3.19 -9.88 4.91
CA ILE A 118 -4.49 -9.62 4.30
C ILE A 118 -4.38 -8.19 3.85
N PRO A 119 -4.17 -7.94 2.54
CA PRO A 119 -3.89 -6.61 2.07
C PRO A 119 -5.07 -5.66 2.39
N GLY A 120 -4.79 -4.37 2.61
CA GLY A 120 -5.82 -3.39 2.99
C GLY A 120 -6.24 -3.44 4.47
N LYS A 121 -5.69 -4.38 5.25
CA LYS A 121 -5.75 -4.41 6.72
C LYS A 121 -4.45 -3.90 7.34
N PHE A 122 -4.46 -3.71 8.65
CA PHE A 122 -3.34 -3.15 9.40
C PHE A 122 -2.35 -4.21 9.90
N HIS A 123 -2.18 -5.33 9.19
CA HIS A 123 -1.35 -6.48 9.63
C HIS A 123 0.16 -6.24 9.48
N THR A 124 0.63 -5.03 9.80
CA THR A 124 2.01 -4.58 9.58
C THR A 124 2.37 -3.46 10.55
N ASP A 125 3.64 -3.11 10.61
CA ASP A 125 4.07 -1.91 11.32
C ASP A 125 3.60 -0.66 10.57
N TYR A 126 2.93 0.24 11.30
CA TYR A 126 2.47 1.51 10.76
C TYR A 126 3.05 2.69 11.57
N SER A 127 4.20 2.49 12.21
CA SER A 127 4.94 3.59 12.83
C SER A 127 5.59 4.46 11.76
N ASP A 128 5.77 5.74 12.06
CA ASP A 128 6.47 6.71 11.22
C ASP A 128 7.99 6.63 11.38
N THR A 129 8.49 5.81 12.31
CA THR A 129 9.91 5.67 12.61
C THR A 129 10.58 4.75 11.59
N PRO A 130 11.50 5.25 10.75
CA PRO A 130 12.23 4.42 9.82
C PRO A 130 13.11 3.41 10.54
N GLN A 131 13.25 2.21 9.97
CA GLN A 131 14.00 1.12 10.59
C GLN A 131 14.90 0.42 9.58
N SER A 132 15.90 -0.34 10.04
CA SER A 132 16.57 -1.31 9.17
C SER A 132 15.55 -2.30 8.57
N PRO A 133 15.81 -2.86 7.38
CA PRO A 133 14.84 -3.76 6.75
C PRO A 133 14.58 -5.00 7.60
N GLU A 134 15.60 -5.51 8.30
CA GLU A 134 15.44 -6.64 9.21
C GLU A 134 14.48 -6.33 10.36
N GLU A 135 14.67 -5.20 11.04
CA GLU A 135 13.82 -4.79 12.15
C GLU A 135 12.41 -4.43 11.70
N LEU A 136 12.27 -3.81 10.53
CA LEU A 136 10.97 -3.53 9.92
C LEU A 136 10.17 -4.82 9.71
N GLY A 137 10.81 -5.87 9.18
CA GLY A 137 10.18 -7.17 8.97
C GLY A 137 9.73 -7.83 10.26
N LYS A 138 10.59 -7.88 11.29
CA LYS A 138 10.27 -8.46 12.61
C LYS A 138 9.13 -7.71 13.30
N LYS A 139 9.19 -6.38 13.34
CA LYS A 139 8.13 -5.56 13.95
C LYS A 139 6.81 -5.71 13.21
N SER A 140 6.85 -5.71 11.88
CA SER A 140 5.64 -5.90 11.06
C SER A 140 5.01 -7.27 11.29
N ALA A 141 5.82 -8.32 11.41
CA ALA A 141 5.34 -9.68 11.69
C ALA A 141 4.69 -9.77 13.07
N ASN A 142 5.39 -9.34 14.12
CA ASN A 142 4.84 -9.33 15.48
C ASN A 142 3.57 -8.48 15.57
N ARG A 143 3.55 -7.32 14.91
CA ARG A 143 2.35 -6.48 14.85
C ARG A 143 1.22 -7.20 14.12
N GLY A 144 1.50 -7.88 13.01
CA GLY A 144 0.55 -8.70 12.27
C GLY A 144 -0.18 -9.73 13.15
N VAL A 145 0.53 -10.39 14.08
CA VAL A 145 -0.09 -11.35 15.01
C VAL A 145 -1.18 -10.69 15.83
N TRP A 146 -0.84 -9.60 16.50
CA TRP A 146 -1.76 -8.90 17.38
C TRP A 146 -2.89 -8.20 16.62
N GLU A 147 -2.70 -7.85 15.35
CA GLU A 147 -3.73 -7.21 14.55
C GLU A 147 -4.77 -8.20 13.99
N ILE A 148 -4.42 -9.48 13.87
CA ILE A 148 -5.40 -10.54 13.56
C ILE A 148 -6.26 -10.89 14.78
N VAL A 149 -5.74 -10.75 16.01
CA VAL A 149 -6.49 -11.05 17.26
C VAL A 149 -7.88 -10.40 17.29
N PRO A 150 -8.03 -9.07 17.16
CA PRO A 150 -9.34 -8.43 17.25
C PRO A 150 -10.24 -8.79 16.07
N GLU A 151 -9.68 -9.08 14.89
CA GLU A 151 -10.45 -9.51 13.73
C GLU A 151 -11.03 -10.92 13.92
N ASN A 152 -10.26 -11.82 14.53
CA ASN A 152 -10.69 -13.19 14.83
C ASN A 152 -11.64 -13.26 16.03
N LEU A 153 -11.43 -12.42 17.05
CA LEU A 153 -12.21 -12.43 18.29
C LEU A 153 -13.38 -11.44 18.31
N GLY A 154 -13.54 -10.63 17.26
CA GLY A 154 -14.64 -9.67 17.14
C GLY A 154 -14.49 -8.41 18.01
N PHE A 155 -13.26 -8.06 18.41
CA PHE A 155 -13.01 -6.82 19.15
C PHE A 155 -12.85 -5.63 18.20
N CYS A 156 -13.39 -4.49 18.60
CA CYS A 156 -13.07 -3.25 17.89
C CYS A 156 -11.59 -2.91 18.07
N ARG A 157 -10.88 -2.77 16.94
CA ARG A 157 -9.46 -2.41 16.84
C ARG A 157 -9.08 -1.19 17.70
N PHE A 158 -9.98 -0.24 17.91
CA PHE A 158 -9.69 0.95 18.72
C PHE A 158 -9.38 0.66 20.18
N HIS A 159 -9.68 -0.55 20.68
CA HIS A 159 -9.28 -1.04 22.00
C HIS A 159 -7.92 -1.75 22.01
N ARG A 160 -7.11 -1.64 20.95
CA ARG A 160 -5.72 -2.14 20.94
C ARG A 160 -4.94 -1.63 22.14
N LYS A 161 -3.89 -2.35 22.55
CA LYS A 161 -3.15 -2.16 23.82
C LYS A 161 -3.96 -2.36 25.10
N TRP A 162 -5.28 -2.15 25.08
CA TRP A 162 -6.16 -2.53 26.19
C TRP A 162 -6.47 -4.02 26.12
N TYR A 163 -7.12 -4.51 25.06
CA TYR A 163 -7.47 -5.93 24.98
C TYR A 163 -6.21 -6.80 24.98
N GLU A 164 -5.11 -6.35 24.36
CA GLU A 164 -3.85 -7.12 24.30
C GLU A 164 -3.32 -7.51 25.69
N LYS A 165 -3.63 -6.72 26.72
CA LYS A 165 -3.22 -6.96 28.11
C LYS A 165 -4.17 -7.86 28.90
N TYR A 166 -5.44 -7.90 28.51
CA TYR A 166 -6.52 -8.47 29.33
C TYR A 166 -7.26 -9.61 28.65
N ILE A 167 -7.06 -9.84 27.35
CA ILE A 167 -7.86 -10.77 26.55
C ILE A 167 -7.78 -12.20 27.09
N GLU A 168 -6.61 -12.64 27.52
CA GLU A 168 -6.45 -13.98 28.10
C GLU A 168 -7.20 -14.11 29.43
N ASN A 169 -7.11 -13.10 30.31
CA ASN A 169 -7.84 -13.07 31.57
C ASN A 169 -9.37 -13.04 31.33
N ILE A 170 -9.84 -12.26 30.36
CA ILE A 170 -11.26 -12.21 30.00
C ILE A 170 -11.75 -13.60 29.55
N PHE A 171 -10.96 -14.33 28.77
CA PHE A 171 -11.33 -15.67 28.33
C PHE A 171 -11.31 -16.69 29.48
N ASP A 172 -10.37 -16.58 30.42
CA ASP A 172 -10.35 -17.41 31.62
C ASP A 172 -11.56 -17.12 32.52
N ASP A 173 -11.83 -15.84 32.80
CA ASP A 173 -12.92 -15.40 33.68
C ASP A 173 -14.31 -15.73 33.12
N VAL A 174 -14.52 -15.54 31.82
CA VAL A 174 -15.85 -15.71 31.19
C VAL A 174 -16.11 -17.15 30.75
N PHE A 175 -15.09 -17.85 30.25
CA PHE A 175 -15.25 -19.18 29.65
C PHE A 175 -14.54 -20.30 30.41
N GLY A 176 -13.78 -20.00 31.47
CA GLY A 176 -12.95 -20.98 32.18
C GLY A 176 -11.86 -21.57 31.29
N LYS A 177 -11.34 -20.80 30.32
CA LYS A 177 -10.35 -21.24 29.33
C LYS A 177 -9.09 -20.40 29.41
N LYS A 178 -8.02 -21.01 29.88
CA LYS A 178 -6.66 -20.48 29.71
C LYS A 178 -6.20 -20.69 28.27
N LEU A 179 -6.02 -19.59 27.55
CA LEU A 179 -5.60 -19.59 26.16
C LEU A 179 -4.28 -18.83 26.03
N ASP A 180 -3.41 -19.33 25.17
CA ASP A 180 -2.26 -18.57 24.67
C ASP A 180 -2.69 -17.89 23.36
N ILE A 181 -3.18 -16.66 23.50
CA ILE A 181 -3.76 -15.89 22.41
C ILE A 181 -2.69 -15.54 21.39
N TYR A 182 -1.49 -15.16 21.84
CA TYR A 182 -0.40 -14.81 20.93
C TYR A 182 0.00 -16.00 20.05
N ASN A 183 0.31 -17.17 20.61
CA ASN A 183 0.74 -18.32 19.82
C ASN A 183 -0.38 -18.90 18.97
N HIS A 184 -1.64 -18.84 19.42
CA HIS A 184 -2.77 -19.22 18.57
C HIS A 184 -2.83 -18.37 17.29
N HIS A 185 -2.74 -17.05 17.43
CA HIS A 185 -2.85 -16.13 16.29
C HIS A 185 -1.56 -16.08 15.47
N ARG A 186 -0.39 -16.35 16.06
CA ARG A 186 0.86 -16.58 15.32
C ARG A 186 0.73 -17.74 14.34
N LYS A 187 0.19 -18.88 14.80
CA LYS A 187 -0.08 -20.05 13.94
C LYS A 187 -1.13 -19.73 12.86
N LEU A 188 -2.14 -18.93 13.19
CA LEU A 188 -3.12 -18.46 12.20
C LEU A 188 -2.47 -17.57 11.13
N LEU A 189 -1.65 -16.60 11.52
CA LEU A 189 -0.88 -15.75 10.62
C LEU A 189 -0.01 -16.57 9.66
N GLN A 190 0.73 -17.56 10.19
CA GLN A 190 1.54 -18.48 9.37
C GLN A 190 0.69 -19.27 8.36
N LYS A 191 -0.51 -19.73 8.74
CA LYS A 191 -1.44 -20.40 7.81
C LYS A 191 -1.89 -19.47 6.69
N VAL A 192 -2.20 -18.21 6.99
CA VAL A 192 -2.59 -17.20 5.98
C VAL A 192 -1.43 -16.93 5.02
N ILE A 193 -0.20 -16.73 5.53
CA ILE A 193 0.99 -16.55 4.69
C ILE A 193 1.20 -17.75 3.75
N ALA A 194 1.11 -18.97 4.30
CA ALA A 194 1.26 -20.20 3.52
C ALA A 194 0.15 -20.34 2.47
N TYR A 195 -1.08 -19.94 2.79
CA TYR A 195 -2.20 -19.93 1.86
C TYR A 195 -1.97 -18.96 0.70
N ASN A 196 -1.62 -17.71 0.98
CA ASN A 196 -1.35 -16.70 -0.05
C ASN A 196 -0.24 -17.14 -1.00
N LYS A 197 0.83 -17.74 -0.46
CA LYS A 197 1.90 -18.31 -1.28
C LYS A 197 1.40 -19.41 -2.22
N LYS A 198 0.54 -20.32 -1.74
CA LYS A 198 -0.05 -21.38 -2.57
C LYS A 198 -1.02 -20.85 -3.62
N ALA A 199 -1.72 -19.75 -3.31
CA ALA A 199 -2.64 -19.09 -4.23
C ALA A 199 -1.94 -18.24 -5.29
N GLY A 200 -0.61 -18.06 -5.21
CA GLY A 200 0.11 -17.11 -6.06
C GLY A 200 -0.20 -15.65 -5.73
N ASP A 201 -0.90 -15.38 -4.62
CA ASP A 201 -1.27 -14.04 -4.17
C ASP A 201 -0.16 -13.45 -3.29
N VAL A 202 1.02 -13.31 -3.90
CA VAL A 202 2.20 -12.77 -3.26
C VAL A 202 2.45 -11.35 -3.73
N LEU A 203 2.95 -10.53 -2.80
CA LEU A 203 3.33 -9.16 -3.07
C LEU A 203 4.49 -9.13 -4.07
N ALA A 204 4.29 -8.46 -5.20
CA ALA A 204 5.30 -8.25 -6.22
C ALA A 204 6.26 -7.09 -5.82
N PRO A 205 7.37 -6.89 -6.54
CA PRO A 205 8.20 -5.69 -6.41
C PRO A 205 7.37 -4.41 -6.55
N LEU A 206 7.84 -3.32 -5.94
CA LEU A 206 7.18 -2.02 -6.08
C LEU A 206 7.23 -1.57 -7.55
N GLU A 207 6.07 -1.25 -8.12
CA GLU A 207 5.94 -0.86 -9.54
C GLU A 207 5.75 0.65 -9.72
N THR A 208 5.36 1.37 -8.66
CA THR A 208 5.00 2.78 -8.75
C THR A 208 6.15 3.66 -8.26
N LYS A 209 6.46 4.71 -9.01
CA LYS A 209 7.45 5.73 -8.62
C LYS A 209 7.14 6.34 -7.26
N ARG A 210 5.86 6.65 -6.99
CA ARG A 210 5.42 7.19 -5.68
C ARG A 210 5.79 6.29 -4.50
N SER A 211 5.62 4.97 -4.62
CA SER A 211 6.01 4.05 -3.55
C SER A 211 7.53 3.96 -3.40
N ILE A 212 8.26 3.91 -4.51
CA ILE A 212 9.73 3.84 -4.51
C ILE A 212 10.33 5.11 -3.89
N ASP A 213 9.88 6.28 -4.33
CA ASP A 213 10.35 7.57 -3.83
C ASP A 213 9.98 7.77 -2.36
N ALA A 214 8.79 7.32 -1.93
CA ALA A 214 8.43 7.33 -0.51
C ALA A 214 9.41 6.51 0.34
N VAL A 215 9.76 5.29 -0.09
CA VAL A 215 10.76 4.47 0.62
C VAL A 215 12.12 5.17 0.68
N LYS A 216 12.56 5.78 -0.44
CA LYS A 216 13.81 6.55 -0.46
C LYS A 216 13.79 7.71 0.52
N SER A 217 12.74 8.53 0.50
CA SER A 217 12.60 9.67 1.41
C SER A 217 12.70 9.22 2.87
N TYR A 218 11.92 8.21 3.27
CA TYR A 218 11.97 7.70 4.64
C TYR A 218 13.36 7.21 5.07
N VAL A 219 14.10 6.56 4.17
CA VAL A 219 15.44 6.03 4.49
C VAL A 219 16.49 7.13 4.46
N MET A 220 16.46 8.02 3.47
CA MET A 220 17.49 9.04 3.26
C MET A 220 17.34 10.25 4.20
N GLU A 221 16.13 10.55 4.64
CA GLU A 221 15.84 11.62 5.60
C GLU A 221 15.93 11.13 7.05
N SER A 222 16.16 9.83 7.27
CA SER A 222 16.34 9.28 8.62
C SER A 222 17.71 9.63 9.20
N GLU A 223 17.71 10.10 10.44
CA GLU A 223 18.93 10.27 11.25
C GLU A 223 19.37 8.98 11.95
N SER A 224 18.74 7.84 11.65
CA SER A 224 19.08 6.56 12.28
C SER A 224 20.41 6.02 11.76
N ALA A 225 21.34 5.74 12.69
CA ALA A 225 22.59 5.08 12.38
C ALA A 225 22.41 3.71 11.68
N ASP A 226 21.29 3.02 11.96
CA ASP A 226 20.97 1.74 11.33
C ASP A 226 20.61 1.87 9.84
N LEU A 227 20.30 3.08 9.38
CA LEU A 227 19.88 3.38 8.01
C LEU A 227 20.94 4.11 7.20
N GLU A 228 22.02 4.63 7.81
CA GLU A 228 23.06 5.39 7.12
C GLU A 228 23.64 4.63 5.92
N LYS A 229 23.96 3.33 6.11
CA LYS A 229 24.44 2.47 5.02
C LYS A 229 23.44 2.31 3.89
N TRP A 230 22.14 2.25 4.21
CA TRP A 230 21.08 2.16 3.22
C TRP A 230 20.86 3.48 2.50
N ALA A 231 20.91 4.60 3.21
CA ALA A 231 20.82 5.93 2.63
C ALA A 231 21.96 6.16 1.61
N ASP A 232 23.20 5.83 1.98
CA ASP A 232 24.34 5.96 1.07
C ASP A 232 24.26 5.01 -0.12
N LYS A 233 23.79 3.78 0.10
CA LYS A 233 23.54 2.84 -0.99
C LYS A 233 22.45 3.34 -1.94
N MET A 234 21.36 3.92 -1.42
CA MET A 234 20.29 4.51 -2.23
C MET A 234 20.75 5.73 -3.02
N LYS A 235 21.63 6.58 -2.46
CA LYS A 235 22.27 7.68 -3.20
C LYS A 235 23.09 7.19 -4.39
N ARG A 236 23.81 6.07 -4.23
CA ARG A 236 24.69 5.50 -5.26
C ARG A 236 23.95 4.65 -6.31
N GLU A 237 22.98 3.85 -5.87
CA GLU A 237 22.37 2.79 -6.70
C GLU A 237 20.88 3.03 -7.00
N GLY A 238 20.26 4.08 -6.44
CA GLY A 238 18.89 4.48 -6.75
C GLY A 238 17.85 3.40 -6.45
N ASP A 239 16.97 3.14 -7.42
CA ASP A 239 15.82 2.23 -7.29
C ASP A 239 16.24 0.78 -7.01
N LYS A 240 17.44 0.39 -7.45
CA LYS A 240 17.98 -0.95 -7.19
C LYS A 240 18.13 -1.19 -5.68
N ALA A 241 18.71 -0.23 -4.97
CA ALA A 241 18.86 -0.32 -3.51
C ALA A 241 17.51 -0.33 -2.78
N VAL A 242 16.50 0.35 -3.32
CA VAL A 242 15.12 0.29 -2.79
C VAL A 242 14.54 -1.11 -2.92
N GLY A 243 14.71 -1.74 -4.09
CA GLY A 243 14.29 -3.12 -4.33
C GLY A 243 14.91 -4.09 -3.33
N GLU A 244 16.21 -3.99 -3.11
CA GLU A 244 16.94 -4.84 -2.16
C GLU A 244 16.51 -4.60 -0.70
N TYR A 245 16.30 -3.35 -0.30
CA TYR A 245 15.78 -3.01 1.03
C TYR A 245 14.40 -3.65 1.24
N CYS A 246 13.51 -3.53 0.25
CA CYS A 246 12.17 -4.09 0.30
C CYS A 246 12.20 -5.62 0.38
N GLU A 247 13.05 -6.27 -0.42
CA GLU A 247 13.22 -7.72 -0.42
C GLU A 247 13.71 -8.22 0.94
N GLN A 248 14.72 -7.56 1.52
CA GLN A 248 15.24 -7.95 2.84
C GLN A 248 14.19 -7.79 3.94
N ALA A 249 13.39 -6.73 3.90
CA ALA A 249 12.31 -6.53 4.87
C ALA A 249 11.21 -7.59 4.76
N ARG A 250 10.80 -7.92 3.52
CA ARG A 250 9.82 -8.98 3.26
C ARG A 250 10.35 -10.36 3.65
N ARG A 251 11.63 -10.63 3.41
CA ARG A 251 12.28 -11.86 3.85
C ARG A 251 12.31 -11.95 5.38
N SER A 252 12.67 -10.87 6.07
CA SER A 252 12.64 -10.81 7.53
C SER A 252 11.23 -11.08 8.08
N PHE A 253 10.21 -10.45 7.49
CA PHE A 253 8.81 -10.70 7.85
C PHE A 253 8.40 -12.18 7.73
N ASN A 254 8.71 -12.80 6.59
CA ASN A 254 8.35 -14.20 6.34
C ASN A 254 9.12 -15.18 7.25
N ASN A 255 10.33 -14.81 7.67
CA ASN A 255 11.18 -15.64 8.51
C ASN A 255 10.97 -15.39 10.02
N ALA A 256 10.20 -14.38 10.41
CA ALA A 256 10.04 -13.97 11.82
C ALA A 256 9.47 -15.06 12.74
N PHE A 257 8.91 -16.13 12.17
CA PHE A 257 8.31 -17.24 12.91
C PHE A 257 8.84 -18.62 12.47
N ILE A 258 9.94 -18.65 11.72
CA ILE A 258 10.65 -19.88 11.40
C ILE A 258 11.66 -20.09 12.54
N ASP A 259 11.32 -21.01 13.45
CA ASP A 259 12.23 -21.52 14.48
C ASP A 259 13.29 -22.44 13.84
#